data_AF-A0A7Y1SPI9-F1
#
_entry.id   AF-A0A7Y1SPI9-F1
#
_cell.length_a   1.000
_cell.length_b   1.000
_cell.length_c   1.000
_cell.angle_alpha   90.00
_cell.angle_beta   90.00
_cell.angle_gamma   90.00
#
_symmetry.space_group_name_H-M   'P 1'
#
loop_
_entity.id
_entity.type
_entity.pdbx_description
1 polymer ?
#
loop_
_entity_poly.entity_id
_entity_poly.type
_entity_poly.pdbx_seq_one_letter_code
_entity_poly.pdbx_strand_id
1 'polypeptide(L)'
;MKRTIGFAVIGGVALALVTVWASLPSTRIEPVAPGAQVAPHEAYNPVAAGESLPAGFRQLLSRDGIQPIYDPQFTSPSELEWPPETQVIGVSAEGEAKAYPVSFLNRHEMVNDFIAGDPILVTW
;
A
#
# COMPACT_ATOMS: atom_id res chain seq x y z
N MET A 1 2.33 58.56 57.87
CA MET A 1 0.86 58.32 57.76
C MET A 1 0.64 57.04 56.97
N LYS A 2 -0.09 56.08 57.54
CA LYS A 2 -0.51 54.83 56.88
C LYS A 2 -1.58 55.13 55.82
N ARG A 3 -1.57 54.43 54.68
CA ARG A 3 -2.77 53.97 53.95
C ARG A 3 -2.43 52.99 52.83
N THR A 4 -3.35 52.05 52.61
CA THR A 4 -3.22 50.75 51.95
C THR A 4 -4.03 50.69 50.64
N ILE A 5 -3.75 49.70 49.78
CA ILE A 5 -4.60 49.10 48.69
C ILE A 5 -4.51 49.82 47.32
N GLY A 6 -4.37 49.16 46.16
CA GLY A 6 -4.51 47.74 45.84
C GLY A 6 -3.86 47.31 44.52
N PHE A 7 -3.77 45.98 44.35
CA PHE A 7 -3.35 45.31 43.13
C PHE A 7 -4.43 45.46 42.05
N ALA A 8 -4.04 45.94 40.86
CA ALA A 8 -4.87 45.88 39.67
C ALA A 8 -4.38 44.73 38.77
N VAL A 9 -5.30 43.80 38.53
CA VAL A 9 -5.22 42.67 37.61
C VAL A 9 -5.21 43.17 36.17
N ILE A 10 -4.22 42.77 35.37
CA ILE A 10 -4.40 42.59 33.92
C ILE A 10 -3.72 41.28 33.53
N GLY A 11 -4.48 40.20 33.64
CA GLY A 11 -4.16 38.90 33.05
C GLY A 11 -5.34 38.47 32.21
N GLY A 12 -5.07 38.10 30.96
CA GLY A 12 -6.03 37.35 30.14
C GLY A 12 -6.12 37.82 28.70
N VAL A 13 -5.23 37.32 27.84
CA VAL A 13 -5.54 36.71 26.53
C VAL A 13 -4.30 35.90 26.10
N ALA A 14 -4.21 34.62 26.47
CA ALA A 14 -3.22 33.70 25.89
C ALA A 14 -3.61 32.21 25.96
N LEU A 15 -4.84 31.86 26.35
CA LEU A 15 -5.17 30.47 26.72
C LEU A 15 -6.45 29.92 26.07
N ALA A 16 -6.72 30.28 24.80
CA ALA A 16 -7.87 29.71 24.07
C ALA A 16 -7.50 29.02 22.74
N LEU A 17 -6.25 29.09 22.28
CA LEU A 17 -5.84 28.48 21.00
C LEU A 17 -5.17 27.10 21.15
N VAL A 18 -4.85 26.67 22.37
CA VAL A 18 -4.13 25.39 22.61
C VAL A 18 -5.09 24.20 22.79
N THR A 19 -6.36 24.43 23.13
CA THR A 19 -7.28 23.34 23.50
C THR A 19 -8.04 22.71 22.34
N VAL A 20 -7.99 23.28 21.12
CA VAL A 20 -8.79 22.76 19.98
C VAL A 20 -8.06 21.68 19.17
N TRP A 21 -6.73 21.57 19.26
CA TRP A 21 -5.99 20.56 18.49
C TRP A 21 -6.11 19.13 19.05
N ALA A 22 -6.36 18.97 20.37
CA ALA A 22 -6.36 17.67 21.03
C ALA A 22 -7.69 16.88 20.90
N SER A 23 -8.73 17.47 20.31
CA SER A 23 -10.07 16.87 20.21
C SER A 23 -10.50 16.53 18.80
N LEU A 24 -9.64 16.73 17.80
CA LEU A 24 -9.88 16.12 16.50
C LEU A 24 -9.63 14.62 16.66
N PRO A 25 -10.61 13.75 16.35
CA PRO A 25 -10.36 12.33 16.28
C PRO A 25 -9.28 12.12 15.22
N SER A 26 -8.04 11.90 15.66
CA SER A 26 -7.03 11.35 14.78
C SER A 26 -7.53 9.97 14.40
N THR A 27 -8.03 9.81 13.17
CA THR A 27 -8.26 8.48 12.60
C THR A 27 -6.92 7.79 12.66
N ARG A 28 -6.74 6.94 13.68
CA ARG A 28 -5.51 6.20 13.84
C ARG A 28 -5.50 5.21 12.68
N ILE A 29 -4.68 5.48 11.67
CA ILE A 29 -4.40 4.51 10.62
C ILE A 29 -3.61 3.42 11.33
N GLU A 30 -4.29 2.37 11.78
CA GLU A 30 -3.63 1.16 12.26
C GLU A 30 -2.82 0.60 11.08
N PRO A 31 -1.52 0.35 11.24
CA PRO A 31 -0.74 -0.25 10.17
C PRO A 31 -1.35 -1.62 9.85
N VAL A 32 -1.56 -1.87 8.56
CA VAL A 32 -1.92 -3.20 8.06
C VAL A 32 -0.84 -4.16 8.57
N ALA A 33 -1.25 -5.23 9.28
CA ALA A 33 -0.31 -6.20 9.81
C ALA A 33 0.59 -6.72 8.69
N PRO A 34 1.90 -6.94 8.93
CA PRO A 34 2.78 -7.54 7.93
C PRO A 34 2.17 -8.84 7.40
N GLY A 35 1.89 -8.90 6.10
CA GLY A 35 1.26 -10.05 5.44
C GLY A 35 -0.28 -10.04 5.37
N ALA A 36 -0.98 -9.03 5.92
CA ALA A 36 -2.42 -8.90 5.72
C ALA A 36 -2.72 -8.44 4.28
N GLN A 37 -3.09 -9.39 3.44
CA GLN A 37 -3.61 -9.15 2.09
C GLN A 37 -5.09 -8.78 2.20
N VAL A 38 -5.49 -7.59 1.74
CA VAL A 38 -6.90 -7.27 1.55
C VAL A 38 -7.35 -7.98 0.28
N ALA A 39 -8.49 -8.69 0.33
CA ALA A 39 -8.97 -9.34 -0.88
C ALA A 39 -9.23 -8.25 -1.95
N PRO A 40 -8.81 -8.45 -3.22
CA PRO A 40 -8.88 -7.39 -4.23
C PRO A 40 -10.24 -6.71 -4.31
N HIS A 41 -11.31 -7.50 -4.25
CA HIS A 41 -12.70 -7.03 -4.29
C HIS A 41 -13.13 -6.17 -3.09
N GLU A 42 -12.41 -6.24 -1.97
CA GLU A 42 -12.61 -5.40 -0.78
C GLU A 42 -11.83 -4.08 -0.85
N ALA A 43 -10.88 -3.94 -1.78
CA ALA A 43 -10.14 -2.70 -1.97
C ALA A 43 -11.03 -1.58 -2.53
N TYR A 44 -10.54 -0.34 -2.47
CA TYR A 44 -11.25 0.86 -2.91
C TYR A 44 -11.86 0.70 -4.32
N ASN A 45 -13.15 0.99 -4.45
CA ASN A 45 -13.87 0.98 -5.72
C ASN A 45 -14.28 2.41 -6.09
N PRO A 46 -13.56 3.09 -7.00
CA PRO A 46 -13.83 4.48 -7.36
C PRO A 46 -15.23 4.65 -7.98
N VAL A 47 -15.71 3.65 -8.72
CA VAL A 47 -17.06 3.67 -9.33
C VAL A 47 -18.13 3.62 -8.25
N ALA A 48 -18.00 2.71 -7.28
CA ALA A 48 -18.94 2.60 -6.17
C ALA A 48 -18.88 3.83 -5.23
N ALA A 49 -17.70 4.46 -5.13
CA ALA A 49 -17.49 5.69 -4.37
C ALA A 49 -18.05 6.95 -5.06
N GLY A 50 -18.59 6.82 -6.29
CA GLY A 50 -19.17 7.94 -7.04
C GLY A 50 -18.14 8.82 -7.74
N GLU A 51 -16.90 8.36 -7.91
CA GLU A 51 -15.92 9.07 -8.72
C GLU A 51 -16.28 9.03 -10.20
N SER A 52 -16.08 10.16 -10.89
CA SER A 52 -16.21 10.22 -12.33
C SER A 52 -15.04 9.50 -12.99
N LEU A 53 -15.34 8.51 -13.82
CA LEU A 53 -14.32 7.84 -14.63
C LEU A 53 -13.75 8.80 -15.68
N PRO A 54 -12.48 8.64 -16.09
CA PRO A 54 -11.90 9.43 -17.16
C PRO A 54 -12.74 9.39 -18.45
N ALA A 55 -12.74 10.48 -19.21
CA ALA A 55 -13.48 10.55 -20.46
C ALA A 55 -13.02 9.44 -21.43
N GLY A 56 -13.99 8.70 -22.00
CA GLY A 56 -13.71 7.59 -22.91
C GLY A 56 -13.30 6.29 -22.23
N PHE A 57 -13.31 6.22 -20.89
CA PHE A 57 -13.06 4.98 -20.17
C PHE A 57 -14.09 3.91 -20.55
N ARG A 58 -13.59 2.73 -20.96
CA ARG A 58 -14.40 1.55 -21.24
C ARG A 58 -13.80 0.36 -20.49
N GLN A 59 -14.53 -0.13 -19.50
CA GLN A 59 -14.16 -1.34 -18.79
C GLN A 59 -14.39 -2.57 -19.69
N LEU A 60 -13.31 -3.29 -20.02
CA LEU A 60 -13.35 -4.47 -20.88
C LEU A 60 -13.50 -5.78 -20.10
N LEU A 61 -12.92 -5.83 -18.90
CA LEU A 61 -12.97 -6.97 -17.99
C LEU A 61 -13.68 -6.56 -16.70
N SER A 62 -14.29 -7.51 -16.01
CA SER A 62 -14.80 -7.26 -14.65
C SER A 62 -13.67 -6.77 -13.75
N ARG A 63 -14.03 -6.10 -12.65
CA ARG A 63 -13.06 -5.75 -11.61
C ARG A 63 -12.34 -7.03 -11.17
N ASP A 64 -11.02 -6.94 -11.03
CA ASP A 64 -10.15 -8.08 -10.70
C ASP A 64 -10.21 -9.23 -11.73
N GLY A 65 -10.57 -8.94 -12.99
CA GLY A 65 -10.60 -9.95 -14.07
C GLY A 65 -9.22 -10.53 -14.44
N ILE A 66 -8.14 -9.85 -14.04
CA ILE A 66 -6.76 -10.31 -14.15
C ILE A 66 -6.28 -10.54 -12.72
N GLN A 67 -6.13 -11.80 -12.34
CA GLN A 67 -5.81 -12.18 -10.97
C GLN A 67 -4.29 -12.14 -10.75
N PRO A 68 -3.81 -11.38 -9.74
CA PRO A 68 -2.43 -11.47 -9.28
C PRO A 68 -2.06 -12.88 -8.82
N ILE A 69 -0.75 -13.16 -8.82
CA ILE A 69 -0.21 -14.35 -8.15
C ILE A 69 0.21 -13.95 -6.74
N TYR A 70 -0.35 -14.61 -5.73
CA TYR A 70 -0.09 -14.33 -4.30
C TYR A 70 0.80 -15.37 -3.62
N ASP A 71 0.88 -16.57 -4.19
CA ASP A 71 1.66 -17.70 -3.68
C ASP A 71 2.42 -18.34 -4.85
N PRO A 72 3.48 -17.66 -5.35
CA PRO A 72 4.24 -18.15 -6.48
C PRO A 72 5.01 -19.43 -6.13
N GLN A 73 4.93 -20.41 -7.02
CA GLN A 73 5.64 -21.67 -6.90
C GLN A 73 6.84 -21.68 -7.83
N PHE A 74 8.00 -22.09 -7.33
CA PHE A 74 9.25 -22.15 -8.08
C PHE A 74 9.76 -23.58 -8.18
N THR A 75 10.51 -23.84 -9.25
CA THR A 75 11.25 -25.08 -9.45
C THR A 75 12.70 -24.77 -9.74
N SER A 76 13.59 -25.77 -9.64
CA SER A 76 15.01 -25.57 -9.92
C SER A 76 15.26 -25.35 -11.42
N PRO A 77 16.29 -24.59 -11.81
CA PRO A 77 16.67 -24.45 -13.21
C PRO A 77 16.99 -25.78 -13.90
N SER A 78 17.50 -26.78 -13.16
CA SER A 78 17.81 -28.11 -13.68
C SER A 78 16.57 -28.94 -14.06
N GLU A 79 15.40 -28.61 -13.52
CA GLU A 79 14.14 -29.31 -13.78
C GLU A 79 13.28 -28.58 -14.83
N LEU A 80 13.76 -27.45 -15.36
CA LEU A 80 13.00 -26.56 -16.22
C LEU A 80 13.35 -26.80 -17.70
N GLU A 81 12.37 -27.26 -18.48
CA GLU A 81 12.51 -27.41 -19.95
C GLU A 81 12.02 -26.16 -20.69
N TRP A 82 12.68 -25.02 -20.45
CA TRP A 82 12.29 -23.75 -21.08
C TRP A 82 13.25 -23.31 -22.18
N PRO A 83 12.75 -22.57 -23.19
CA PRO A 83 13.62 -21.99 -24.20
C PRO A 83 14.70 -21.09 -23.58
N PRO A 84 15.97 -21.17 -24.01
CA PRO A 84 17.06 -20.37 -23.43
C PRO A 84 16.86 -18.86 -23.61
N GLU A 85 16.09 -18.44 -24.60
CA GLU A 85 15.71 -17.05 -24.86
C GLU A 85 14.52 -16.55 -24.02
N THR A 86 14.01 -17.36 -23.08
CA THR A 86 12.88 -16.95 -22.24
C THR A 86 13.23 -15.71 -21.42
N GLN A 87 12.48 -14.64 -21.64
CA GLN A 87 12.67 -13.41 -20.88
C GLN A 87 12.10 -13.53 -19.47
N VAL A 88 12.91 -13.16 -18.50
CA VAL A 88 12.54 -13.14 -17.08
C VAL A 88 12.90 -11.79 -16.46
N ILE A 89 12.14 -11.39 -15.44
CA ILE A 89 12.58 -10.43 -14.44
C ILE A 89 13.30 -11.23 -13.37
N GLY A 90 14.59 -10.98 -13.16
CA GLY A 90 15.37 -11.59 -12.08
C GLY A 90 15.37 -10.70 -10.85
N VAL A 91 15.14 -11.26 -9.67
CA VAL A 91 15.28 -10.57 -8.39
C VAL A 91 16.26 -11.35 -7.52
N SER A 92 17.24 -10.67 -6.94
CA SER A 92 18.22 -11.28 -6.05
C SER A 92 18.46 -10.41 -4.81
N ALA A 93 18.40 -11.01 -3.63
CA ALA A 93 18.66 -10.35 -2.34
C ALA A 93 19.23 -11.38 -1.34
N GLU A 94 20.22 -10.98 -0.53
CA GLU A 94 20.80 -11.81 0.55
C GLU A 94 21.13 -13.27 0.16
N GLY A 95 21.61 -13.48 -1.07
CA GLY A 95 21.97 -14.81 -1.58
C GLY A 95 20.80 -15.67 -2.08
N GLU A 96 19.56 -15.21 -1.96
CA GLU A 96 18.39 -15.78 -2.63
C GLU A 96 18.18 -15.11 -3.99
N ALA A 97 17.82 -15.91 -4.99
CA ALA A 97 17.51 -15.42 -6.33
C ALA A 97 16.29 -16.14 -6.91
N LYS A 98 15.37 -15.37 -7.49
CA LYS A 98 14.15 -15.86 -8.14
C LYS A 98 14.02 -15.26 -9.53
N ALA A 99 13.45 -16.03 -10.46
CA ALA A 99 13.22 -15.60 -11.83
C ALA A 99 11.72 -15.64 -12.16
N TYR A 100 11.18 -14.51 -12.61
CA TYR A 100 9.76 -14.30 -12.92
C TYR A 100 9.58 -14.18 -14.43
N PRO A 101 8.92 -15.14 -15.09
CA PRO A 101 8.80 -15.14 -16.54
C PRO A 101 7.86 -14.03 -16.99
N VAL A 102 8.30 -13.24 -17.97
CA VAL A 102 7.46 -12.17 -18.55
C VAL A 102 6.19 -12.76 -19.19
N SER A 103 6.27 -13.98 -19.74
CA SER A 103 5.09 -14.66 -20.31
C SER A 103 4.00 -14.96 -19.29
N PHE A 104 4.34 -15.16 -18.01
CA PHE A 104 3.39 -15.31 -16.91
C PHE A 104 2.90 -13.95 -16.44
N LEU A 105 3.80 -12.98 -16.27
CA LEU A 105 3.44 -11.62 -15.88
C LEU A 105 2.51 -10.95 -16.89
N ASN A 106 2.65 -11.22 -18.20
CA ASN A 106 1.71 -10.73 -19.21
C ASN A 106 0.25 -11.19 -19.00
N ARG A 107 0.03 -12.29 -18.27
CA ARG A 107 -1.32 -12.84 -18.01
C ARG A 107 -1.84 -12.51 -16.62
N HIS A 108 -0.96 -12.24 -15.66
CA HIS A 108 -1.30 -12.01 -14.26
C HIS A 108 -0.99 -10.60 -13.78
N GLU A 109 -0.26 -9.83 -14.58
CA GLU A 109 0.24 -8.46 -14.43
C GLU A 109 1.12 -8.20 -13.21
N MET A 110 0.91 -8.92 -12.11
CA MET A 110 1.67 -8.77 -10.88
C MET A 110 1.82 -10.08 -10.10
N VAL A 111 2.94 -10.19 -9.38
CA VAL A 111 3.22 -11.25 -8.41
C VAL A 111 3.60 -10.58 -7.09
N ASN A 112 2.87 -10.91 -6.02
CA ASN A 112 3.27 -10.61 -4.65
C ASN A 112 4.09 -11.80 -4.12
N ASP A 113 5.31 -11.55 -3.68
CA ASP A 113 6.20 -12.59 -3.17
C ASP A 113 7.06 -12.04 -2.02
N PHE A 114 7.89 -12.90 -1.45
CA PHE A 114 8.96 -12.55 -0.53
C PHE A 114 10.29 -13.03 -1.10
N ILE A 115 11.36 -12.27 -0.90
CA ILE A 115 12.73 -12.72 -1.18
C ILE A 115 13.60 -12.37 0.02
N ALA A 116 14.35 -13.34 0.54
CA ALA A 116 15.11 -13.20 1.78
C ALA A 116 14.26 -12.71 2.98
N GLY A 117 12.95 -12.97 2.97
CA GLY A 117 12.00 -12.53 4.00
C GLY A 117 11.42 -11.13 3.79
N ASP A 118 11.91 -10.36 2.81
CA ASP A 118 11.38 -9.03 2.49
C ASP A 118 10.25 -9.11 1.45
N PRO A 119 9.14 -8.39 1.65
CA PRO A 119 8.03 -8.39 0.70
C PRO A 119 8.41 -7.64 -0.58
N ILE A 120 8.09 -8.24 -1.73
CA ILE A 120 8.31 -7.67 -3.05
C ILE A 120 7.04 -7.76 -3.91
N LEU A 121 6.90 -6.76 -4.79
CA LEU A 121 5.93 -6.75 -5.87
C LEU A 121 6.69 -6.78 -7.19
N VAL A 122 6.44 -7.80 -8.01
CA VAL A 122 7.01 -7.93 -9.36
C VAL A 122 5.91 -7.65 -10.38
N THR A 123 6.18 -6.74 -11.33
CA THR A 123 5.24 -6.30 -12.38
C THR A 123 5.99 -6.10 -13.70
N TRP A 124 5.28 -6.14 -14.83
CA TRP A 124 5.82 -5.92 -16.17
C TRP A 124 4.96 -4.93 -16.97
#